data_AF-A0A950G2N0-F1
#
_entry.id   AF-A0A950G2N0-F1
#
_cell.length_a   1.000
_cell.length_b   1.000
_cell.length_c   1.000
_cell.angle_alpha   90.00
_cell.angle_beta   90.00
_cell.angle_gamma   90.00
#
_symmetry.space_group_name_H-M   'P 1'
#
loop_
_entity.id
_entity.type
_entity.pdbx_description
1 polymer ?
#
loop_
_entity_poly.entity_id
_entity_poly.type
_entity_poly.pdbx_seq_one_letter_code
_entity_poly.pdbx_strand_id
1 'polypeptide(L)'
;METRIRISKPQNIQLTLFSVRNRERAWSHPPVVKITLIHNPDACRGEADDSELRRVFLHAGHDLTYIHIQEPDWQRTLSPETERVIIAGGDGTVQSIAPQLKGKPFSILPIGTANNTARCLSQTSDAELLASRLDQAEIRHLDLGVFRDGNGSKSFLEIAGMGVLAELILKMQESPKQKKMEQAESR
;
A
#
# COMPACT_ATOMS: atom_id res chain seq x y z
N MET A 1 2.41 -36.36 -0.34
CA MET A 1 1.38 -35.35 0.00
C MET A 1 1.19 -34.48 -1.24
N GLU A 2 0.06 -34.58 -1.93
CA GLU A 2 -0.23 -33.69 -3.08
C GLU A 2 -0.67 -32.32 -2.55
N THR A 3 0.13 -31.28 -2.76
CA THR A 3 -0.28 -29.90 -2.52
C THR A 3 -1.26 -29.48 -3.61
N ARG A 4 -2.56 -29.55 -3.32
CA ARG A 4 -3.60 -29.05 -4.22
C ARG A 4 -3.71 -27.53 -4.09
N ILE A 5 -3.21 -26.82 -5.09
CA ILE A 5 -3.37 -25.37 -5.20
C ILE A 5 -4.82 -25.10 -5.59
N ARG A 6 -5.53 -24.31 -4.77
CA ARG A 6 -6.86 -23.79 -5.09
C ARG A 6 -6.82 -22.28 -5.03
N ILE A 7 -7.04 -21.64 -6.17
CA ILE A 7 -7.34 -20.22 -6.25
C ILE A 7 -8.85 -20.11 -5.99
N SER A 8 -9.24 -19.58 -4.84
CA SER A 8 -10.67 -19.33 -4.56
C SER A 8 -11.19 -18.16 -5.39
N LYS A 9 -12.52 -18.03 -5.50
CA LYS A 9 -13.13 -16.81 -6.06
C LYS A 9 -12.50 -15.57 -5.40
N PRO A 10 -12.17 -14.52 -6.19
CA PRO A 10 -11.52 -13.34 -5.65
C PRO A 10 -12.39 -12.71 -4.57
N GLN A 11 -11.76 -12.26 -3.48
CA GLN A 11 -12.44 -11.37 -2.54
C GLN A 11 -12.36 -9.97 -3.11
N ASN A 12 -13.51 -9.31 -3.24
CA ASN A 12 -13.61 -7.93 -3.71
C ASN A 12 -12.99 -6.99 -2.68
N ILE A 13 -11.78 -6.51 -2.95
CA ILE A 13 -11.21 -5.34 -2.28
C ILE A 13 -11.42 -4.12 -3.19
N GLN A 14 -11.49 -2.92 -2.60
CA GLN A 14 -11.71 -1.69 -3.37
C GLN A 14 -10.42 -0.87 -3.44
N LEU A 15 -9.97 -0.59 -4.66
CA LEU A 15 -8.82 0.25 -4.99
C LEU A 15 -9.32 1.60 -5.49
N THR A 16 -8.65 2.69 -5.14
CA THR A 16 -8.95 4.01 -5.69
C THR A 16 -7.97 4.34 -6.82
N LEU A 17 -8.47 4.53 -8.04
CA LEU A 17 -7.70 4.87 -9.24
C LEU A 17 -7.86 6.35 -9.59
N PHE A 18 -6.74 7.00 -9.90
CA PHE A 18 -6.75 8.36 -10.43
C PHE A 18 -6.84 8.32 -11.95
N SER A 19 -7.92 8.86 -12.51
CA SER A 19 -8.05 9.04 -13.96
C SER A 19 -7.39 10.37 -14.35
N VAL A 20 -6.54 10.37 -15.40
CA VAL A 20 -5.97 11.60 -16.00
C VAL A 20 -7.03 12.32 -16.88
N ARG A 21 -8.29 12.37 -16.42
CA ARG A 21 -9.32 13.14 -17.11
C ARG A 21 -9.24 14.58 -16.62
N ASN A 22 -8.52 15.38 -17.41
CA ASN A 22 -8.49 16.83 -17.32
C ASN A 22 -9.91 17.38 -17.44
N ARG A 23 -10.60 17.56 -16.31
CA ARG A 23 -11.81 18.39 -16.24
C ARG A 23 -11.40 19.69 -15.58
N GLU A 24 -11.26 20.73 -16.38
CA GLU A 24 -11.24 22.10 -15.86
C GLU A 24 -12.48 22.29 -14.99
N ARG A 25 -12.27 22.63 -13.72
CA ARG A 25 -13.35 22.97 -12.79
C ARG A 25 -13.21 24.42 -12.37
N ALA A 26 -14.33 25.14 -12.41
CA ALA A 26 -14.47 26.43 -11.77
C ALA A 26 -14.20 26.31 -10.26
N TRP A 27 -13.49 27.29 -9.71
CA TRP A 27 -13.00 27.32 -8.33
C TRP A 27 -14.16 27.33 -7.33
N SER A 28 -14.48 26.17 -6.77
CA SER A 28 -15.29 26.01 -5.56
C SER A 28 -14.59 25.01 -4.67
N HIS A 29 -14.46 25.31 -3.37
CA HIS A 29 -13.73 24.52 -2.37
C HIS A 29 -13.83 23.00 -2.65
N PRO A 30 -12.70 22.29 -2.86
CA PRO A 30 -12.73 20.85 -3.06
C PRO A 30 -13.41 20.20 -1.84
N PRO A 31 -14.25 19.16 -2.02
CA PRO A 31 -14.93 18.53 -0.90
C PRO A 31 -13.90 17.94 0.08
N VAL A 32 -14.12 18.17 1.36
CA VAL A 32 -13.33 17.56 2.44
C VAL A 32 -13.58 16.05 2.40
N VAL A 33 -12.51 15.27 2.24
CA VAL A 33 -12.56 13.80 2.27
C VAL A 33 -12.08 13.34 3.65
N LYS A 34 -12.79 12.40 4.27
CA LYS A 34 -12.36 11.74 5.50
C LYS A 34 -11.36 10.64 5.19
N ILE A 35 -10.10 10.88 5.52
CA ILE A 35 -8.96 10.02 5.21
C ILE A 35 -8.47 9.31 6.46
N THR A 36 -8.11 8.03 6.31
CA THR A 36 -7.20 7.37 7.25
C THR A 36 -5.88 7.05 6.56
N LEU A 37 -4.80 7.68 7.03
CA LEU A 37 -3.43 7.40 6.59
C LEU A 37 -2.81 6.37 7.53
N ILE A 38 -2.53 5.18 7.02
CA ILE A 38 -1.84 4.11 7.74
C ILE A 38 -0.39 4.08 7.24
N HIS A 39 0.54 4.40 8.12
CA HIS A 39 1.95 4.55 7.80
C HIS A 39 2.80 3.48 8.48
N ASN A 40 3.72 2.88 7.72
CA ASN A 40 4.82 2.10 8.24
C ASN A 40 6.12 2.92 8.20
N PRO A 41 6.60 3.50 9.32
CA PRO A 41 7.85 4.27 9.32
C PRO A 41 9.05 3.41 8.96
N ASP A 42 9.04 2.10 9.22
CA ASP A 42 10.20 1.24 8.91
C ASP A 42 10.34 0.98 7.39
N ALA A 43 9.37 1.45 6.58
CA ALA A 43 9.49 1.43 5.13
C ALA A 43 10.70 2.29 4.68
N CYS A 44 11.44 1.78 3.70
CA CYS A 44 12.65 2.42 3.15
C CYS A 44 13.55 3.07 4.21
N ARG A 45 13.84 2.33 5.30
CA ARG A 45 14.75 2.75 6.38
C ARG A 45 14.31 3.98 7.19
N GLY A 46 13.03 4.35 7.22
CA GLY A 46 12.59 5.51 8.03
C GLY A 46 12.80 6.85 7.36
N GLU A 47 12.96 6.89 6.04
CA GLU A 47 13.19 8.13 5.30
C GLU A 47 11.91 8.99 5.15
N ALA A 48 10.72 8.42 5.35
CA ALA A 48 9.46 9.16 5.30
C ALA A 48 9.13 9.80 6.66
N ASP A 49 9.07 11.13 6.70
CA ASP A 49 8.70 11.88 7.90
C ASP A 49 7.18 11.90 8.12
N ASP A 50 6.74 11.44 9.30
CA ASP A 50 5.36 11.51 9.80
C ASP A 50 4.77 12.92 9.66
N SER A 51 5.52 13.91 10.14
CA SER A 51 5.03 15.29 10.26
C SER A 51 4.74 15.85 8.88
N GLU A 52 5.64 15.58 7.93
CA GLU A 52 5.50 15.97 6.54
C GLU A 52 4.30 15.29 5.86
N LEU A 53 4.15 13.97 6.02
CA LEU A 53 3.02 13.24 5.45
C LEU A 53 1.68 13.81 5.94
N ARG A 54 1.54 14.04 7.24
CA ARG A 54 0.33 14.61 7.82
C ARG A 54 0.09 16.03 7.31
N ARG A 55 1.15 16.85 7.24
CA ARG A 55 1.09 18.24 6.76
C ARG A 55 0.53 18.31 5.34
N VAL A 56 0.95 17.42 4.44
CA VAL A 56 0.49 17.38 3.04
C VAL A 56 -1.01 17.16 2.95
N PHE A 57 -1.56 16.14 3.62
CA PHE A 57 -3.01 15.85 3.56
C PHE A 57 -3.87 16.90 4.28
N LEU A 58 -3.37 17.46 5.38
CA LEU A 58 -4.06 18.56 6.08
C LEU A 58 -4.06 19.85 5.24
N HIS A 59 -2.96 20.19 4.57
CA HIS A 59 -2.89 21.35 3.68
C HIS A 59 -3.81 21.21 2.46
N ALA A 60 -4.05 19.99 1.98
CA ALA A 60 -5.02 19.72 0.92
C ALA A 60 -6.49 19.89 1.39
N GLY A 61 -6.73 20.13 2.68
CA GLY A 61 -8.05 20.41 3.24
C GLY A 61 -8.85 19.16 3.61
N HIS A 62 -8.19 18.02 3.80
CA HIS A 62 -8.85 16.77 4.18
C HIS A 62 -8.94 16.58 5.70
N ASP A 63 -9.94 15.81 6.14
CA ASP A 63 -10.07 15.37 7.53
C ASP A 63 -9.22 14.10 7.72
N LEU A 64 -8.14 14.20 8.49
CA LEU A 64 -7.09 13.18 8.56
C LEU A 64 -7.07 12.46 9.91
N THR A 65 -7.30 11.15 9.89
CA THR A 65 -6.88 10.23 10.94
C THR A 65 -5.55 9.58 10.56
N TYR A 66 -4.54 9.69 11.41
CA TYR A 66 -3.23 9.07 11.21
C TYR A 66 -3.07 7.84 12.09
N ILE A 67 -2.54 6.75 11.53
CA ILE A 67 -2.33 5.48 12.20
C ILE A 67 -0.91 4.99 11.92
N HIS A 68 -0.22 4.60 12.98
CA HIS A 68 1.07 3.95 12.90
C HIS A 68 0.87 2.42 12.90
N ILE A 69 1.32 1.70 11.86
CA ILE A 69 0.95 0.27 11.69
C ILE A 69 1.48 -0.64 12.81
N GLN A 70 2.58 -0.26 13.47
CA GLN A 70 3.16 -0.99 14.61
C GLN A 70 2.30 -0.90 15.87
N GLU A 71 1.31 0.00 15.92
CA GLU A 71 0.37 0.03 17.02
C GLU A 71 -0.46 -1.26 17.04
N PRO A 72 -0.53 -1.94 18.20
CA PRO A 72 -1.38 -3.11 18.32
C PRO A 72 -2.84 -2.72 18.09
N ASP A 73 -3.60 -3.61 17.44
CA ASP A 73 -5.03 -3.41 17.15
C ASP A 73 -5.37 -2.14 16.33
N TRP A 74 -4.46 -1.64 15.49
CA TRP A 74 -4.68 -0.46 14.64
C TRP A 74 -6.00 -0.50 13.84
N GLN A 75 -6.50 -1.69 13.53
CA GLN A 75 -7.77 -1.91 12.83
C GLN A 75 -8.97 -1.34 13.60
N ARG A 76 -8.88 -1.23 14.93
CA ARG A 76 -9.92 -0.62 15.79
C ARG A 76 -9.93 0.90 15.69
N THR A 77 -8.81 1.50 15.31
CA THR A 77 -8.66 2.95 15.09
C THR A 77 -9.23 3.38 13.74
N LEU A 78 -9.49 2.42 12.83
CA LEU A 78 -10.08 2.69 11.53
C LEU A 78 -11.56 3.11 11.68
N SER A 79 -11.82 4.40 11.52
CA SER A 79 -13.17 4.97 11.67
C SER A 79 -14.17 4.37 10.67
N PRO A 80 -15.41 4.08 11.10
CA PRO A 80 -16.50 3.74 10.18
C PRO A 80 -16.70 4.80 9.10
N GLU A 81 -16.52 6.07 9.47
CA GLU A 81 -16.68 7.26 8.63
C GLU A 81 -15.54 7.47 7.62
N THR A 82 -14.46 6.70 7.70
CA THR A 82 -13.35 6.78 6.74
C THR A 82 -13.85 6.49 5.33
N GLU A 83 -13.71 7.49 4.44
CA GLU A 83 -14.09 7.42 3.04
C GLU A 83 -12.95 6.89 2.16
N ARG A 84 -11.70 7.19 2.53
CA ARG A 84 -10.49 6.75 1.83
C ARG A 84 -9.41 6.33 2.81
N VAL A 85 -8.77 5.20 2.52
CA VAL A 85 -7.56 4.75 3.24
C VAL A 85 -6.35 5.04 2.37
N ILE A 86 -5.27 5.54 2.96
CA ILE A 86 -3.98 5.68 2.31
C ILE A 86 -3.00 4.76 3.02
N ILE A 87 -2.40 3.85 2.27
CA ILE A 87 -1.38 2.95 2.78
C ILE A 87 -0.02 3.52 2.39
N ALA A 88 0.70 4.11 3.35
CA ALA A 88 2.07 4.59 3.15
C ALA A 88 3.07 3.50 3.57
N GLY A 89 3.70 2.88 2.57
CA GLY A 89 4.71 1.85 2.80
C GLY A 89 5.22 1.19 1.53
N GLY A 90 5.88 0.04 1.70
CA GLY A 90 6.29 -0.84 0.59
C GLY A 90 5.36 -2.04 0.40
N ASP A 91 5.75 -2.96 -0.48
CA ASP A 91 4.93 -4.13 -0.86
C ASP A 91 4.44 -4.96 0.34
N GLY A 92 5.31 -5.21 1.32
CA GLY A 92 4.94 -5.95 2.54
C GLY A 92 3.89 -5.24 3.40
N THR A 93 3.93 -3.91 3.45
CA THR A 93 2.95 -3.08 4.17
C THR A 93 1.59 -3.08 3.45
N VAL A 94 1.60 -2.95 2.12
CA VAL A 94 0.37 -3.02 1.33
C VAL A 94 -0.26 -4.41 1.42
N GLN A 95 0.55 -5.48 1.29
CA GLN A 95 0.10 -6.87 1.39
C GLN A 95 -0.46 -7.21 2.77
N SER A 96 0.04 -6.61 3.85
CA SER A 96 -0.48 -6.83 5.19
C SER A 96 -1.77 -6.05 5.45
N ILE A 97 -1.87 -4.79 5.02
CA ILE A 97 -3.02 -3.92 5.31
C ILE A 97 -4.21 -4.18 4.39
N ALA A 98 -4.01 -4.20 3.07
CA ALA A 98 -5.13 -4.15 2.11
C ALA A 98 -6.18 -5.26 2.30
N PRO A 99 -5.81 -6.53 2.57
CA PRO A 99 -6.78 -7.58 2.87
C PRO A 99 -7.65 -7.32 4.11
N GLN A 100 -7.17 -6.50 5.04
CA GLN A 100 -7.82 -6.22 6.33
C GLN A 100 -8.81 -5.04 6.25
N LEU A 101 -8.82 -4.28 5.15
CA LEU A 101 -9.67 -3.10 4.98
C LEU A 101 -11.14 -3.42 4.69
N LYS A 102 -11.47 -4.70 4.44
CA LYS A 102 -12.86 -5.21 4.32
C LYS A 102 -13.75 -4.38 3.39
N GLY A 103 -13.22 -3.98 2.24
CA GLY A 103 -13.95 -3.22 1.23
C GLY A 103 -13.88 -1.69 1.37
N LYS A 104 -13.18 -1.14 2.36
CA LYS A 104 -12.85 0.29 2.37
C LYS A 104 -11.88 0.61 1.21
N PRO A 105 -12.19 1.60 0.34
CA PRO A 105 -11.31 1.97 -0.76
C PRO A 105 -9.95 2.44 -0.25
N PHE A 106 -8.87 1.99 -0.89
CA PHE A 106 -7.53 2.44 -0.56
C PHE A 106 -6.73 2.97 -1.75
N SER A 107 -5.76 3.83 -1.46
CA SER A 107 -4.67 4.23 -2.35
C SER A 107 -3.34 3.85 -1.72
N ILE A 108 -2.32 3.66 -2.56
CA ILE A 108 -0.96 3.35 -2.11
C ILE A 108 -0.12 4.61 -2.24
N LEU A 109 0.56 4.98 -1.14
CA LEU A 109 1.65 5.94 -1.17
C LEU A 109 2.98 5.16 -1.12
N PRO A 110 3.67 4.99 -2.26
CA PRO A 110 4.76 4.03 -2.42
C PRO A 110 6.09 4.57 -1.89
N ILE A 111 6.26 4.58 -0.57
CA ILE A 111 7.50 5.01 0.11
C ILE A 111 8.47 3.86 0.37
N GLY A 112 8.22 2.65 -0.15
CA GLY A 112 9.15 1.52 -0.07
C GLY A 112 10.21 1.51 -1.18
N THR A 113 11.04 0.46 -1.22
CA THR A 113 12.15 0.37 -2.19
C THR A 113 11.70 -0.10 -3.59
N ALA A 114 10.89 -1.16 -3.69
CA ALA A 114 10.48 -1.74 -4.97
C ALA A 114 9.11 -1.20 -5.42
N ASN A 115 8.11 -1.35 -4.53
CA ASN A 115 6.73 -0.88 -4.71
C ASN A 115 6.07 -1.51 -5.95
N ASN A 116 6.31 -2.81 -6.15
CA ASN A 116 5.77 -3.56 -7.28
C ASN A 116 4.23 -3.52 -7.31
N THR A 117 3.58 -3.67 -6.16
CA THR A 117 2.11 -3.60 -6.06
C THR A 117 1.61 -2.23 -6.52
N ALA A 118 2.26 -1.16 -6.10
CA ALA A 118 1.92 0.21 -6.50
C ALA A 118 2.14 0.42 -8.01
N ARG A 119 3.24 -0.09 -8.57
CA ARG A 119 3.56 -0.03 -10.01
C ARG A 119 2.54 -0.81 -10.84
N CYS A 120 2.21 -2.04 -10.45
CA CYS A 120 1.21 -2.87 -11.13
C CYS A 120 -0.18 -2.23 -11.14
N LEU A 121 -0.53 -1.51 -10.08
CA LEU A 121 -1.81 -0.81 -9.95
C LEU A 121 -1.77 0.65 -10.45
N SER A 122 -0.66 1.10 -11.04
CA SER A 122 -0.45 2.48 -11.48
C SER A 122 -0.66 3.54 -10.37
N GLN A 123 -0.38 3.19 -9.12
CA GLN A 123 -0.45 4.04 -7.93
C GLN A 123 0.94 4.59 -7.58
N THR A 124 1.57 5.31 -8.50
CA THR A 124 2.95 5.78 -8.36
C THR A 124 3.06 7.29 -8.11
N SER A 125 1.99 7.89 -7.58
CA SER A 125 1.96 9.32 -7.26
C SER A 125 2.69 9.62 -5.94
N ASP A 126 3.27 10.81 -5.83
CA ASP A 126 3.76 11.35 -4.56
C ASP A 126 2.61 11.77 -3.63
N ALA A 127 2.94 12.19 -2.41
CA ALA A 127 1.95 12.52 -1.39
C ALA A 127 1.11 13.74 -1.80
N GLU A 128 1.73 14.74 -2.41
CA GLU A 128 1.12 16.00 -2.82
C GLU A 128 0.11 15.79 -3.96
N LEU A 129 0.50 15.03 -4.98
CA LEU A 129 -0.38 14.68 -6.08
C LEU A 129 -1.52 13.77 -5.62
N LEU A 130 -1.22 12.82 -4.71
CA LEU A 130 -2.22 11.94 -4.13
C LEU A 130 -3.25 12.72 -3.32
N ALA A 131 -2.81 13.65 -2.46
CA ALA A 131 -3.66 14.51 -1.66
C ALA A 131 -4.52 15.42 -2.55
N SER A 132 -3.93 16.10 -3.52
CA SER A 132 -4.65 17.06 -4.37
C SER A 132 -5.73 16.46 -5.29
N ARG A 133 -5.75 15.14 -5.47
CA ARG A 133 -6.67 14.46 -6.41
C ARG A 133 -7.63 13.47 -5.75
N LEU A 134 -7.58 13.33 -4.43
CA LEU A 134 -8.28 12.25 -3.74
C LEU A 134 -9.80 12.31 -3.89
N ASP A 135 -10.35 13.52 -3.97
CA ASP A 135 -11.77 13.80 -4.20
C ASP A 135 -12.24 13.40 -5.61
N GLN A 136 -11.34 13.38 -6.59
CA GLN A 136 -11.63 13.07 -7.99
C GLN A 136 -11.36 11.62 -8.35
N ALA A 137 -10.82 10.84 -7.41
CA ALA A 137 -10.34 9.50 -7.65
C ALA A 137 -11.51 8.50 -7.75
N GLU A 138 -11.51 7.69 -8.82
CA GLU A 138 -12.52 6.66 -9.07
C GLU A 138 -12.27 5.43 -8.19
N ILE A 139 -13.30 4.84 -7.61
CA ILE A 139 -13.18 3.57 -6.90
C ILE A 139 -13.38 2.42 -7.88
N ARG A 140 -12.46 1.46 -7.88
CA ARG A 140 -12.49 0.22 -8.66
C ARG A 140 -12.37 -0.99 -7.76
N HIS A 141 -12.87 -2.12 -8.21
CA HIS A 141 -12.67 -3.38 -7.51
C HIS A 141 -11.33 -3.99 -7.94
N LEU A 142 -10.60 -4.51 -6.97
CA LEU A 142 -9.39 -5.28 -7.11
C LEU A 142 -9.66 -6.69 -6.56
N ASP A 143 -9.22 -7.69 -7.30
CA ASP A 143 -9.35 -9.08 -6.91
C ASP A 143 -8.22 -9.46 -5.95
N LEU A 144 -8.56 -9.95 -4.75
CA LEU A 144 -7.57 -10.52 -3.84
C LEU A 144 -7.39 -12.02 -4.13
N GLY A 145 -6.20 -12.39 -4.58
CA GLY A 145 -5.81 -13.78 -4.75
C GLY A 145 -5.63 -14.48 -3.41
N VAL A 146 -6.02 -15.75 -3.31
CA VAL A 146 -5.83 -16.58 -2.11
C VAL A 146 -5.22 -17.91 -2.50
N PHE A 147 -4.07 -18.22 -1.91
CA PHE A 147 -3.41 -19.51 -1.91
C PHE A 147 -3.83 -20.29 -0.66
N ARG A 148 -4.05 -21.61 -0.80
CA ARG A 148 -4.36 -22.51 0.32
C ARG A 148 -3.56 -23.79 0.20
N ASP A 149 -3.00 -24.23 1.31
CA ASP A 149 -2.32 -25.53 1.47
C ASP A 149 -2.81 -26.24 2.75
N GLY A 150 -2.13 -27.32 3.14
CA GLY A 150 -2.45 -28.06 4.36
C GLY A 150 -2.18 -27.30 5.67
N ASN A 151 -1.46 -26.18 5.60
CA ASN A 151 -1.04 -25.38 6.75
C ASN A 151 -1.82 -24.06 6.88
N GLY A 152 -2.69 -23.74 5.93
CA GLY A 152 -3.58 -22.59 6.01
C GLY A 152 -3.81 -21.92 4.66
N SER A 153 -4.11 -20.61 4.70
CA SER A 153 -4.28 -19.80 3.50
C SER A 153 -3.50 -18.49 3.60
N LYS A 154 -2.92 -18.06 2.49
CA LYS A 154 -2.24 -16.77 2.33
C LYS A 154 -2.84 -16.01 1.16
N SER A 155 -3.05 -14.71 1.32
CA SER A 155 -3.49 -13.85 0.22
C SER A 155 -2.32 -13.23 -0.53
N PHE A 156 -2.56 -12.76 -1.76
CA PHE A 156 -1.61 -12.02 -2.57
C PHE A 156 -2.33 -10.98 -3.44
N LEU A 157 -1.71 -9.83 -3.68
CA LEU A 157 -2.28 -8.72 -4.47
C LEU A 157 -1.75 -8.67 -5.91
N GLU A 158 -0.52 -9.10 -6.14
CA GLU A 158 0.15 -8.95 -7.43
C GLU A 158 0.40 -10.31 -8.08
N ILE A 159 1.23 -11.14 -7.44
CA ILE A 159 1.67 -12.40 -8.03
C ILE A 159 1.94 -13.45 -6.95
N ALA A 160 1.63 -14.70 -7.28
CA ALA A 160 2.09 -15.89 -6.57
C ALA A 160 2.77 -16.82 -7.57
N GLY A 161 3.92 -17.38 -7.20
CA GLY A 161 4.72 -18.24 -8.07
C GLY A 161 5.28 -19.45 -7.32
N MET A 162 5.62 -20.50 -8.07
CA MET A 162 6.25 -21.73 -7.55
C MET A 162 7.32 -22.25 -8.51
N GLY A 163 8.16 -23.18 -8.04
CA GLY A 163 9.24 -23.78 -8.83
C GLY A 163 10.53 -22.96 -8.80
N VAL A 164 11.38 -23.15 -9.81
CA VAL A 164 12.77 -22.64 -9.82
C VAL A 164 12.86 -21.13 -9.61
N LEU A 165 11.95 -20.35 -10.19
CA LEU A 165 11.94 -18.89 -10.01
C LEU A 165 11.69 -18.49 -8.55
N ALA A 166 10.79 -19.19 -7.85
CA ALA A 166 10.51 -18.94 -6.45
C ALA A 166 11.72 -19.27 -5.58
N GLU A 167 12.42 -20.38 -5.85
CA GLU A 167 13.66 -20.74 -5.16
C GLU A 167 14.76 -19.70 -5.37
N LEU A 168 14.89 -19.15 -6.57
CA LEU A 168 15.86 -18.09 -6.87
C LEU A 168 15.58 -16.81 -6.08
N ILE A 169 14.31 -16.39 -6.02
CA ILE A 169 13.90 -15.20 -5.26
C ILE A 169 14.21 -15.38 -3.76
N LEU A 170 13.93 -16.57 -3.20
CA LEU A 170 14.22 -16.87 -1.79
C LEU A 170 15.73 -16.79 -1.50
N LYS A 171 16.56 -17.35 -2.37
CA LYS A 171 18.04 -17.25 -2.23
C LYS A 171 18.56 -15.82 -2.31
N MET A 172 17.94 -14.96 -3.12
CA MET A 172 18.30 -13.54 -3.19
C MET A 172 17.95 -12.79 -1.89
N GLN A 173 16.90 -13.19 -1.18
CA GLN A 173 16.51 -12.59 0.10
C GLN A 173 17.40 -13.05 1.27
N GLU A 174 17.91 -14.29 1.23
CA GLU A 174 18.85 -14.83 2.22
C GLU A 174 20.28 -14.30 2.07
N SER A 175 20.62 -13.78 0.90
CA SER A 175 21.92 -13.15 0.66
C SER A 175 22.05 -11.92 1.56
N PRO A 176 23.09 -11.80 2.41
CA PRO A 176 23.25 -10.66 3.30
C PRO A 176 23.17 -9.38 2.46
N LYS A 177 22.23 -8.48 2.80
CA LYS A 177 22.24 -7.09 2.29
C LYS A 177 23.70 -6.64 2.31
N GLN A 178 24.26 -6.25 1.16
CA GLN A 178 25.66 -5.79 1.04
C GLN A 178 25.93 -4.61 1.99
N LYS A 179 26.14 -4.91 3.27
CA LYS A 179 26.86 -4.12 4.24
C LYS A 179 28.32 -4.51 4.04
N LYS A 180 28.97 -3.92 3.03
CA LYS A 180 30.44 -3.84 2.84
C LYS A 180 30.75 -3.30 1.45
N MET A 181 30.65 -1.99 1.27
CA MET A 181 31.47 -1.28 0.27
C MET A 181 32.12 0.01 0.80
N GLU A 182 31.78 0.51 2.00
CA GLU A 182 32.45 1.70 2.57
C GLU A 182 33.76 1.44 3.34
N GLN A 183 34.15 0.20 3.60
CA GLN A 183 35.43 -0.09 4.31
C GLN A 183 36.55 -0.57 3.38
N ALA A 184 36.37 -0.53 2.07
CA ALA A 184 37.41 -0.89 1.09
C ALA A 184 38.09 0.32 0.43
N GLU A 185 37.54 1.53 0.57
CA GLU A 185 38.09 2.75 -0.04
C GLU A 185 38.93 3.61 0.93
N SER A 186 39.16 3.17 2.16
CA SER A 186 40.07 3.83 3.12
C SER A 186 41.39 3.09 3.35
N ARG A 187 41.87 2.32 2.36
CA ARG A 187 43.21 1.73 2.38
C ARG A 187 44.16 2.48 1.45
#